data_AF-A0A7X7BAB0-F1
#
_entry.id   AF-A0A7X7BAB0-F1
#
_cell.length_a   1.000
_cell.length_b   1.000
_cell.length_c   1.000
_cell.angle_alpha   90.00
_cell.angle_beta   90.00
_cell.angle_gamma   90.00
#
_symmetry.space_group_name_H-M   'P 1'
#
loop_
_entity.id
_entity.type
_entity.pdbx_description
1 polymer ?
#
loop_
_entity_poly.entity_id
_entity_poly.type
_entity_poly.pdbx_seq_one_letter_code
_entity_poly.pdbx_strand_id
1 'polypeptide(L)'
;VTATPGLGYAFAGWTGDVGGASTNDAVLALTLDQARTIVAHFSSAFIDVTALVDWNVNWVFDPRTGYFTGTLTITNRNESQKSLLAPVWFEVASTEWHWLRTPTGIDTNTGMAYLDISAAVNSQLPGIGDGDLALDPGESVTVEGIQLMGRRTPTGLVVAVWTDPPAALSTPVDTDGDGMPDVQETIAGTSAADPNALFRIRLSPDGRSVQWDSAPNRLYKVLIATDLRQGFVVAADNIEGTGMPATFTAVPQTLGIGTAGSVFFRVEVRVK
;
A
#
# COMPACT_ATOMS: atom_id res chain seq x y z
N VAL A 1 -8.66 14.94 0.57
CA VAL A 1 -9.39 13.70 0.24
C VAL A 1 -8.37 12.60 0.00
N THR A 2 -8.70 11.37 0.34
CA THR A 2 -7.84 10.21 0.10
C THR A 2 -8.51 9.31 -0.92
N ALA A 3 -7.82 8.95 -1.99
CA ALA A 3 -8.26 7.91 -2.90
C ALA A 3 -7.86 6.56 -2.31
N THR A 4 -8.86 5.75 -1.97
CA THR A 4 -8.64 4.37 -1.55
C THR A 4 -9.02 3.46 -2.71
N PRO A 5 -8.05 2.81 -3.37
CA PRO A 5 -8.33 1.85 -4.42
C PRO A 5 -9.14 0.67 -3.87
N GLY A 6 -10.05 0.15 -4.67
CA GLY A 6 -10.63 -1.16 -4.42
C GLY A 6 -9.58 -2.26 -4.59
N LEU A 7 -9.83 -3.43 -4.01
CA LEU A 7 -8.99 -4.61 -4.21
C LEU A 7 -8.76 -4.87 -5.71
N GLY A 8 -7.49 -5.00 -6.11
CA GLY A 8 -7.06 -5.21 -7.49
C GLY A 8 -6.99 -4.00 -8.41
N TYR A 9 -7.15 -2.80 -7.87
CA TYR A 9 -6.97 -1.55 -8.60
C TYR A 9 -5.88 -0.69 -7.99
N ALA A 10 -5.14 0.01 -8.86
CA ALA A 10 -4.14 1.01 -8.52
C ALA A 10 -4.68 2.42 -8.63
N PHE A 11 -4.31 3.31 -7.71
CA PHE A 11 -4.57 4.73 -7.90
C PHE A 11 -3.76 5.23 -9.10
N ALA A 12 -4.45 5.75 -10.11
CA ALA A 12 -3.85 6.15 -11.39
C ALA A 12 -3.69 7.66 -11.54
N GLY A 13 -4.30 8.45 -10.64
CA GLY A 13 -4.19 9.90 -10.65
C GLY A 13 -5.52 10.62 -10.45
N TRP A 14 -5.43 11.91 -10.15
CA TRP A 14 -6.58 12.80 -10.04
C TRP A 14 -6.75 13.64 -11.31
N THR A 15 -8.01 13.93 -11.66
CA THR A 15 -8.34 14.96 -12.65
C THR A 15 -9.40 15.92 -12.11
N GLY A 16 -9.59 17.05 -12.78
CA GLY A 16 -10.56 18.07 -12.41
C GLY A 16 -9.89 19.22 -11.67
N ASP A 17 -10.62 19.86 -10.75
CA ASP A 17 -10.16 21.04 -10.03
C ASP A 17 -9.32 20.68 -8.80
N VAL A 18 -8.09 20.22 -9.06
CA VAL A 18 -7.08 19.85 -8.06
C VAL A 18 -6.20 21.02 -7.62
N GLY A 19 -6.46 22.24 -8.11
CA GLY A 19 -5.65 23.42 -7.82
C GLY A 19 -4.17 23.25 -8.21
N GLY A 20 -3.26 23.48 -7.27
CA GLY A 20 -1.82 23.26 -7.44
C GLY A 20 -1.28 21.96 -6.83
N ALA A 21 -2.17 21.05 -6.40
CA ALA A 21 -1.77 19.79 -5.80
C ALA A 21 -1.26 18.80 -6.86
N SER A 22 -0.34 17.92 -6.47
CA SER A 22 0.19 16.86 -7.33
C SER A 22 -0.92 15.86 -7.67
N THR A 23 -1.20 15.67 -8.96
CA THR A 23 -2.24 14.73 -9.44
C THR A 23 -1.91 13.28 -9.15
N ASN A 24 -0.65 12.96 -8.84
CA ASN A 24 -0.19 11.58 -8.64
C ASN A 24 -0.18 11.18 -7.16
N ASP A 25 -0.48 12.11 -6.25
CA ASP A 25 -0.51 11.83 -4.82
C ASP A 25 -1.86 11.16 -4.47
N ALA A 26 -1.81 9.97 -3.85
CA ALA A 26 -3.03 9.26 -3.42
C ALA A 26 -3.82 10.03 -2.34
N VAL A 27 -3.17 10.96 -1.65
CA VAL A 27 -3.78 11.89 -0.71
C VAL A 27 -3.65 13.31 -1.25
N LEU A 28 -4.78 13.97 -1.49
CA LEU A 28 -4.80 15.39 -1.82
C LEU A 28 -5.20 16.23 -0.61
N ALA A 29 -4.35 17.20 -0.27
CA ALA A 29 -4.71 18.31 0.59
C ALA A 29 -5.20 19.48 -0.28
N LEU A 30 -6.50 19.77 -0.25
CA LEU A 30 -7.11 20.85 -1.01
C LEU A 30 -7.79 21.84 -0.06
N THR A 31 -7.63 23.13 -0.35
CA THR A 31 -8.37 24.20 0.33
C THR A 31 -9.76 24.34 -0.30
N LEU A 32 -10.82 24.28 0.50
CA LEU A 32 -12.21 24.45 0.08
C LEU A 32 -12.68 25.91 0.26
N ASP A 33 -12.18 26.78 -0.60
CA ASP A 33 -12.58 28.18 -0.75
C ASP A 33 -13.75 28.37 -1.73
N GLN A 34 -14.04 27.36 -2.54
CA GLN A 34 -15.17 27.27 -3.47
C GLN A 34 -15.57 25.80 -3.71
N ALA A 35 -16.69 25.58 -4.41
CA ALA A 35 -17.09 24.23 -4.81
C ALA A 35 -16.13 23.68 -5.86
N ARG A 36 -15.60 22.47 -5.63
CA ARG A 36 -14.63 21.78 -6.51
C ARG A 36 -15.19 20.45 -6.97
N THR A 37 -14.94 20.08 -8.23
CA THR A 37 -15.21 18.73 -8.75
C THR A 37 -13.90 18.08 -9.12
N ILE A 38 -13.58 16.98 -8.45
CA ILE A 38 -12.38 16.17 -8.67
C ILE A 38 -12.78 14.72 -8.87
N VAL A 39 -12.01 14.00 -9.66
CA VAL A 39 -12.24 12.58 -9.98
C VAL A 39 -10.96 11.81 -9.73
N ALA A 40 -11.02 10.79 -8.89
CA ALA A 40 -9.97 9.79 -8.75
C ALA A 40 -10.09 8.78 -9.89
N HIS A 41 -8.99 8.52 -10.58
CA HIS A 41 -8.88 7.45 -11.55
C HIS A 41 -8.17 6.27 -10.93
N PHE A 42 -8.61 5.08 -11.33
CA PHE A 42 -8.01 3.83 -10.91
C PHE A 42 -7.78 2.95 -12.14
N SER A 43 -6.65 2.26 -12.18
CA SER A 43 -6.31 1.29 -13.22
C SER A 43 -6.24 -0.11 -12.62
N SER A 44 -6.45 -1.15 -13.44
CA SER A 44 -6.19 -2.53 -13.02
C SER A 44 -4.74 -2.66 -12.54
N ALA A 45 -4.55 -3.30 -11.38
CA ALA A 45 -3.23 -3.57 -10.78
C ALA A 45 -2.84 -5.05 -10.92
N PHE A 46 -3.55 -5.78 -11.77
CA PHE A 46 -3.28 -7.18 -12.04
C PHE A 46 -1.99 -7.32 -12.84
N ILE A 47 -1.13 -8.24 -12.39
CA ILE A 47 0.08 -8.65 -13.08
C ILE A 47 -0.01 -10.13 -13.40
N ASP A 48 0.48 -10.50 -14.57
CA ASP A 48 0.70 -11.91 -14.90
C ASP A 48 1.87 -12.42 -14.07
N VAL A 49 1.60 -13.40 -13.21
CA VAL A 49 2.61 -14.01 -12.33
C VAL A 49 2.95 -15.44 -12.74
N THR A 50 2.55 -15.86 -13.94
CA THR A 50 2.82 -17.21 -14.46
C THR A 50 4.31 -17.57 -14.43
N ALA A 51 5.20 -16.58 -14.52
CA ALA A 51 6.66 -16.76 -14.40
C ALA A 51 7.18 -16.84 -12.95
N LEU A 52 6.38 -16.40 -11.97
CA LEU A 52 6.73 -16.39 -10.55
C LEU A 52 6.16 -17.59 -9.78
N VAL A 53 5.17 -18.27 -10.35
CA VAL A 53 4.54 -19.42 -9.73
C VAL A 53 4.78 -20.70 -10.52
N ASP A 54 4.94 -21.81 -9.80
CA ASP A 54 4.70 -23.13 -10.34
C ASP A 54 3.23 -23.47 -10.15
N TRP A 55 2.62 -24.04 -11.18
CA TRP A 55 1.22 -24.41 -11.13
C TRP A 55 1.00 -25.77 -11.78
N ASN A 56 0.03 -26.50 -11.22
CA ASN A 56 -0.41 -27.77 -11.79
C ASN A 56 -1.92 -27.90 -11.58
N VAL A 57 -2.63 -28.33 -12.62
CA VAL A 57 -4.06 -28.63 -12.53
C VAL A 57 -4.31 -30.09 -12.82
N ASN A 58 -4.87 -30.79 -11.84
CA ASN A 58 -5.35 -32.15 -12.03
C ASN A 58 -6.82 -32.13 -12.47
N TRP A 59 -7.08 -32.49 -13.73
CA TRP A 59 -8.43 -32.49 -14.31
C TRP A 59 -9.07 -33.87 -14.27
N VAL A 60 -10.31 -33.92 -13.79
CA VAL A 60 -11.16 -35.12 -13.79
C VAL A 60 -12.40 -34.85 -14.64
N PHE A 61 -12.61 -35.65 -15.69
CA PHE A 61 -13.81 -35.56 -16.52
C PHE A 61 -15.01 -36.25 -15.87
N ASP A 62 -16.13 -35.56 -15.76
CA ASP A 62 -17.39 -36.18 -15.36
C ASP A 62 -18.29 -36.42 -16.60
N PRO A 63 -18.48 -37.70 -17.02
CA PRO A 63 -19.29 -38.01 -18.19
C PRO A 63 -20.80 -37.76 -17.99
N ARG A 64 -21.27 -37.61 -16.74
CA ARG A 64 -22.70 -37.33 -16.47
C ARG A 64 -23.06 -35.89 -16.76
N THR A 65 -22.12 -34.99 -16.51
CA THR A 65 -22.34 -33.55 -16.60
C THR A 65 -21.64 -32.92 -17.80
N GLY A 66 -20.67 -33.62 -18.38
CA GLY A 66 -19.93 -33.21 -19.57
C GLY A 66 -18.85 -32.16 -19.32
N TYR A 67 -18.53 -31.86 -18.05
CA TYR A 67 -17.48 -30.91 -17.69
C TYR A 67 -16.32 -31.59 -16.95
N PHE A 68 -15.15 -30.96 -17.00
CA PHE A 68 -14.00 -31.27 -16.19
C PHE A 68 -14.07 -30.54 -14.86
N THR A 69 -13.69 -31.22 -13.78
CA THR A 69 -13.43 -30.63 -12.48
C THR A 69 -11.94 -30.64 -12.22
N GLY A 70 -11.37 -29.49 -11.90
CA GLY A 70 -9.94 -29.27 -11.70
C GLY A 70 -9.61 -29.01 -10.23
N THR A 71 -8.50 -29.60 -9.80
CA THR A 71 -7.81 -29.21 -8.57
C THR A 71 -6.52 -28.52 -8.98
N LEU A 72 -6.42 -27.22 -8.71
CA LEU A 72 -5.27 -26.38 -9.00
C LEU A 72 -4.38 -26.27 -7.78
N THR A 73 -3.11 -26.59 -7.92
CA THR A 73 -2.07 -26.25 -6.94
C THR A 73 -1.23 -25.11 -7.49
N ILE A 74 -1.02 -24.08 -6.69
CA ILE A 74 -0.17 -22.92 -6.99
C ILE A 74 0.92 -22.88 -5.93
N THR A 75 2.17 -22.82 -6.37
CA THR A 75 3.34 -22.65 -5.51
C THR A 75 4.06 -21.38 -5.91
N ASN A 76 4.24 -20.44 -4.99
CA ASN A 76 5.09 -19.29 -5.25
C ASN A 76 6.56 -19.76 -5.27
N ARG A 77 7.28 -19.52 -6.36
CA ARG A 77 8.66 -19.98 -6.50
C ARG A 77 9.54 -19.31 -5.45
N ASN A 78 10.50 -20.05 -4.90
CA ASN A 78 11.47 -19.48 -3.97
C ASN A 78 12.25 -18.30 -4.60
N GLU A 79 12.49 -18.34 -5.91
CA GLU A 79 13.22 -17.32 -6.65
C GLU A 79 12.39 -16.09 -7.01
N SER A 80 11.07 -16.08 -6.75
CA SER A 80 10.22 -14.93 -7.08
C SER A 80 10.61 -13.68 -6.28
N GLN A 81 11.11 -13.88 -5.04
CA GLN A 81 11.43 -12.82 -4.07
C GLN A 81 10.28 -11.82 -3.87
N LYS A 82 9.04 -12.24 -4.17
CA LYS A 82 7.84 -11.40 -4.14
C LYS A 82 6.69 -12.20 -3.53
N SER A 83 6.15 -11.69 -2.44
CA SER A 83 4.90 -12.16 -1.85
C SER A 83 3.72 -11.74 -2.73
N LEU A 84 2.79 -12.65 -2.95
CA LEU A 84 1.64 -12.42 -3.81
C LEU A 84 0.40 -12.18 -2.96
N LEU A 85 -0.37 -11.13 -3.27
CA LEU A 85 -1.54 -10.71 -2.49
C LEU A 85 -2.83 -10.79 -3.32
N ALA A 86 -3.93 -11.12 -2.65
CA ALA A 86 -5.26 -11.12 -3.26
C ALA A 86 -5.66 -9.73 -3.82
N PRO A 87 -6.55 -9.69 -4.83
CA PRO A 87 -7.24 -10.82 -5.44
C PRO A 87 -6.40 -11.66 -6.42
N VAL A 88 -6.84 -12.91 -6.58
CA VAL A 88 -6.20 -13.97 -7.38
C VAL A 88 -7.19 -14.48 -8.41
N TRP A 89 -6.84 -14.33 -9.68
CA TRP A 89 -7.65 -14.75 -10.80
C TRP A 89 -7.00 -15.92 -11.54
N PHE A 90 -7.81 -16.92 -11.82
CA PHE A 90 -7.45 -18.04 -12.67
C PHE A 90 -8.03 -17.79 -14.06
N GLU A 91 -7.17 -17.45 -15.02
CA GLU A 91 -7.59 -17.17 -16.39
C GLU A 91 -7.42 -18.39 -17.29
N VAL A 92 -8.42 -18.58 -18.16
CA VAL A 92 -8.40 -19.61 -19.20
C VAL A 92 -8.75 -18.97 -20.53
N ALA A 93 -7.86 -19.08 -21.51
CA ALA A 93 -8.21 -18.72 -22.88
C ALA A 93 -9.33 -19.62 -23.37
N SER A 94 -10.51 -19.05 -23.55
CA SER A 94 -11.65 -19.81 -24.04
C SER A 94 -11.50 -20.07 -25.53
N THR A 95 -11.76 -21.31 -25.94
CA THR A 95 -11.82 -21.73 -27.34
C THR A 95 -13.17 -22.38 -27.62
N GLU A 96 -13.41 -22.75 -28.88
CA GLU A 96 -14.59 -23.57 -29.23
C GLU A 96 -14.59 -24.96 -28.56
N TRP A 97 -13.43 -25.41 -28.08
CA TRP A 97 -13.24 -26.75 -27.51
C TRP A 97 -13.23 -26.76 -25.98
N HIS A 98 -12.98 -25.61 -25.35
CA HIS A 98 -12.99 -25.48 -23.91
C HIS A 98 -13.27 -24.05 -23.41
N TRP A 99 -14.02 -23.91 -22.32
CA TRP A 99 -14.24 -22.63 -21.62
C TRP A 99 -14.59 -22.84 -20.14
N LEU A 100 -14.32 -21.85 -19.29
CA LEU A 100 -14.75 -21.87 -17.89
C LEU A 100 -16.27 -21.95 -17.82
N ARG A 101 -16.81 -22.88 -17.01
CA ARG A 101 -18.26 -23.10 -16.92
C ARG A 101 -18.98 -21.93 -16.24
N THR A 102 -18.37 -21.39 -15.19
CA THR A 102 -18.90 -20.29 -14.38
C THR A 102 -17.79 -19.27 -14.14
N PRO A 103 -17.38 -18.52 -15.17
CA PRO A 103 -16.39 -17.46 -14.99
C PRO A 103 -16.98 -16.38 -14.09
N THR A 104 -16.15 -15.82 -13.22
CA THR A 104 -16.51 -14.67 -12.38
C THR A 104 -16.57 -13.39 -13.21
N GLY A 105 -15.76 -13.31 -14.28
CA GLY A 105 -15.76 -12.18 -15.19
C GLY A 105 -14.88 -12.37 -16.42
N ILE A 106 -14.71 -11.27 -17.16
CA ILE A 106 -13.76 -11.15 -18.26
C ILE A 106 -12.71 -10.12 -17.84
N ASP A 107 -11.43 -10.45 -17.98
CA ASP A 107 -10.36 -9.47 -17.80
C ASP A 107 -10.41 -8.47 -18.95
N THR A 108 -10.55 -7.19 -18.61
CA THR A 108 -10.64 -6.10 -19.58
C THR A 108 -9.32 -5.86 -20.33
N ASN A 109 -8.19 -6.35 -19.80
CA ASN A 109 -6.88 -6.18 -20.42
C ASN A 109 -6.60 -7.27 -21.47
N THR A 110 -6.83 -8.54 -21.12
CA THR A 110 -6.57 -9.68 -22.01
C THR A 110 -7.79 -10.12 -22.83
N GLY A 111 -8.99 -9.77 -22.39
CA GLY A 111 -10.26 -10.27 -22.93
C GLY A 111 -10.55 -11.72 -22.54
N MET A 112 -9.77 -12.31 -21.63
CA MET A 112 -9.94 -13.71 -21.21
C MET A 112 -10.97 -13.85 -20.09
N ALA A 113 -11.64 -15.00 -20.06
CA ALA A 113 -12.52 -15.34 -18.96
C ALA A 113 -11.70 -15.78 -17.74
N TYR A 114 -12.05 -15.26 -16.57
CA TYR A 114 -11.39 -15.59 -15.32
C TYR A 114 -12.36 -16.16 -14.29
N LEU A 115 -11.81 -16.97 -13.39
CA LEU A 115 -12.45 -17.38 -12.14
C LEU A 115 -11.72 -16.70 -10.98
N ASP A 116 -12.46 -15.97 -10.15
CA ASP A 116 -11.92 -15.40 -8.93
C ASP A 116 -11.77 -16.50 -7.87
N ILE A 117 -10.52 -16.82 -7.54
CA ILE A 117 -10.16 -17.85 -6.57
C ILE A 117 -9.63 -17.24 -5.26
N SER A 118 -9.72 -15.92 -5.09
CA SER A 118 -9.17 -15.18 -3.94
C SER A 118 -9.65 -15.74 -2.60
N ALA A 119 -10.95 -15.99 -2.48
CA ALA A 119 -11.51 -16.50 -1.23
C ALA A 119 -10.99 -17.91 -0.90
N ALA A 120 -10.82 -18.76 -1.91
CA ALA A 120 -10.29 -20.11 -1.72
C ALA A 120 -8.82 -20.09 -1.32
N VAL A 121 -8.02 -19.20 -1.92
CA VAL A 121 -6.62 -18.96 -1.57
C VAL A 121 -6.51 -18.39 -0.14
N ASN A 122 -7.16 -17.27 0.14
CA ASN A 122 -7.07 -16.59 1.45
C ASN A 122 -7.59 -17.44 2.62
N SER A 123 -8.46 -18.41 2.37
CA SER A 123 -8.90 -19.34 3.42
C SER A 123 -7.80 -20.31 3.89
N GLN A 124 -6.76 -20.51 3.06
CA GLN A 124 -5.65 -21.43 3.34
C GLN A 124 -4.41 -20.72 3.85
N LEU A 125 -4.15 -19.49 3.40
CA LEU A 125 -2.93 -18.74 3.75
C LEU A 125 -2.66 -18.65 5.26
N PRO A 126 -3.64 -18.40 6.15
CA PRO A 126 -3.36 -18.35 7.59
C PRO A 126 -2.88 -19.69 8.20
N GLY A 127 -3.09 -20.80 7.49
CA GLY A 127 -2.63 -22.14 7.89
C GLY A 127 -1.30 -22.56 7.25
N ILE A 128 -0.69 -21.69 6.46
CA ILE A 128 0.57 -21.90 5.73
C ILE A 128 1.54 -20.79 6.17
N GLY A 129 2.80 -21.14 6.41
CA GLY A 129 3.83 -20.16 6.75
C GLY A 129 3.61 -19.37 8.04
N ASP A 130 3.58 -18.04 7.92
CA ASP A 130 3.63 -17.08 9.02
C ASP A 130 2.26 -16.57 9.51
N GLY A 131 1.17 -17.05 8.89
CA GLY A 131 -0.20 -16.78 9.31
C GLY A 131 -0.80 -15.50 8.74
N ASP A 132 -0.18 -14.91 7.72
CA ASP A 132 -0.70 -13.74 7.04
C ASP A 132 -1.66 -14.10 5.87
N LEU A 133 -1.95 -13.13 5.01
CA LEU A 133 -2.78 -13.29 3.80
C LEU A 133 -1.98 -13.06 2.52
N ALA A 134 -0.66 -13.26 2.58
CA ALA A 134 0.22 -13.28 1.44
C ALA A 134 0.59 -14.73 1.11
N LEU A 135 0.81 -15.00 -0.18
CA LEU A 135 1.45 -16.23 -0.61
C LEU A 135 2.94 -15.95 -0.79
N ASP A 136 3.74 -16.34 0.19
CA ASP A 136 5.17 -16.06 0.23
C ASP A 136 6.00 -17.00 -0.64
N PRO A 137 7.23 -16.60 -1.03
CA PRO A 137 8.13 -17.48 -1.76
C PRO A 137 8.34 -18.82 -1.04
N GLY A 138 8.04 -19.92 -1.73
CA GLY A 138 8.10 -21.29 -1.21
C GLY A 138 6.77 -21.85 -0.71
N GLU A 139 5.74 -21.02 -0.56
CA GLU A 139 4.42 -21.46 -0.10
C GLU A 139 3.56 -22.02 -1.21
N SER A 140 2.59 -22.87 -0.84
CA SER A 140 1.71 -23.54 -1.79
C SER A 140 0.27 -23.61 -1.30
N VAL A 141 -0.67 -23.27 -2.18
CA VAL A 141 -2.12 -23.35 -1.94
C VAL A 141 -2.79 -24.26 -2.95
N THR A 142 -3.89 -24.89 -2.57
CA THR A 142 -4.65 -25.79 -3.46
C THR A 142 -6.11 -25.38 -3.56
N VAL A 143 -6.58 -25.05 -4.75
CA VAL A 143 -7.96 -24.65 -5.04
C VAL A 143 -8.68 -25.78 -5.76
N GLU A 144 -9.75 -26.29 -5.14
CA GLU A 144 -10.58 -27.35 -5.71
C GLU A 144 -11.85 -26.80 -6.37
N GLY A 145 -12.48 -27.64 -7.20
CA GLY A 145 -13.82 -27.35 -7.72
C GLY A 145 -13.86 -26.43 -8.94
N ILE A 146 -12.72 -26.19 -9.60
CA ILE A 146 -12.67 -25.42 -10.85
C ILE A 146 -13.41 -26.20 -11.94
N GLN A 147 -14.46 -25.62 -12.54
CA GLN A 147 -15.28 -26.31 -13.54
C GLN A 147 -15.02 -25.75 -14.94
N LEU A 148 -14.75 -26.65 -15.89
CA LEU A 148 -14.44 -26.30 -17.27
C LEU A 148 -15.22 -27.19 -18.24
N MET A 149 -15.91 -26.57 -19.19
CA MET A 149 -16.67 -27.28 -20.22
C MET A 149 -15.75 -27.56 -21.41
N GLY A 150 -15.64 -28.80 -21.88
CA GLY A 150 -14.81 -29.08 -23.06
C GLY A 150 -14.76 -30.55 -23.48
N ARG A 151 -14.17 -30.81 -24.66
CA ARG A 151 -14.01 -32.18 -25.21
C ARG A 151 -12.65 -32.83 -24.92
N ARG A 152 -11.68 -32.05 -24.43
CA ARG A 152 -10.32 -32.48 -24.07
C ARG A 152 -9.86 -31.71 -22.85
N THR A 153 -8.90 -32.26 -22.11
CA THR A 153 -8.20 -31.52 -21.05
C THR A 153 -7.56 -30.27 -21.67
N PRO A 154 -7.70 -29.09 -21.06
CA PRO A 154 -7.00 -27.90 -21.53
C PRO A 154 -5.50 -28.10 -21.30
N THR A 155 -4.75 -28.36 -22.37
CA THR A 155 -3.30 -28.52 -22.29
C THR A 155 -2.65 -27.16 -22.50
N GLY A 156 -1.92 -26.66 -21.50
CA GLY A 156 -0.93 -25.61 -21.69
C GLY A 156 -1.41 -24.16 -21.64
N LEU A 157 -2.61 -23.84 -21.14
CA LEU A 157 -2.98 -22.43 -20.95
C LEU A 157 -3.81 -22.22 -19.68
N VAL A 158 -3.09 -22.10 -18.56
CA VAL A 158 -3.56 -21.48 -17.33
C VAL A 158 -2.64 -20.30 -17.08
N VAL A 159 -3.21 -19.11 -17.01
CA VAL A 159 -2.49 -17.92 -16.53
C VAL A 159 -3.01 -17.65 -15.13
N ALA A 160 -2.14 -17.75 -14.14
CA ALA A 160 -2.46 -17.26 -12.80
C ALA A 160 -2.16 -15.76 -12.81
N VAL A 161 -3.21 -14.96 -12.72
CA VAL A 161 -3.09 -13.50 -12.63
C VAL A 161 -3.31 -13.12 -11.18
N TRP A 162 -2.34 -12.42 -10.61
CA TRP A 162 -2.41 -11.92 -9.25
C TRP A 162 -2.40 -10.41 -9.28
N THR A 163 -3.05 -9.78 -8.31
CA THR A 163 -2.89 -8.36 -8.14
C THR A 163 -1.59 -8.06 -7.43
N ASP A 164 -0.91 -7.04 -7.91
CA ASP A 164 -0.01 -6.26 -7.09
C ASP A 164 -0.81 -5.04 -6.65
N PRO A 165 -1.67 -5.13 -5.61
CA PRO A 165 -2.41 -3.96 -5.16
C PRO A 165 -1.40 -2.82 -4.98
N PRO A 166 -1.68 -1.60 -5.45
CA PRO A 166 -0.77 -0.49 -5.21
C PRO A 166 -0.52 -0.46 -3.70
N ALA A 167 0.72 -0.21 -3.31
CA ALA A 167 1.13 -0.18 -1.91
C ALA A 167 0.07 0.53 -1.03
N ALA A 168 -0.74 -0.28 -0.37
CA ALA A 168 -1.56 0.11 0.75
C ALA A 168 -1.43 -1.06 1.73
N LEU A 169 -0.44 -0.87 2.61
CA LEU A 169 -0.05 -1.72 3.72
C LEU A 169 0.74 -3.00 3.35
N SER A 170 1.93 -2.85 2.77
CA SER A 170 3.02 -3.37 3.61
C SER A 170 2.92 -2.49 4.86
N THR A 171 2.55 -3.05 6.01
CA THR A 171 2.94 -2.38 7.26
C THR A 171 4.42 -2.14 7.05
N PRO A 172 4.85 -0.87 6.90
CA PRO A 172 6.27 -0.63 6.72
C PRO A 172 6.94 -1.38 7.86
N VAL A 173 7.96 -2.18 7.52
CA VAL A 173 8.62 -3.01 8.53
C VAL A 173 8.88 -2.11 9.72
N ASP A 174 8.34 -2.53 10.86
CA ASP A 174 8.43 -1.88 12.15
C ASP A 174 9.15 -2.92 13.00
N THR A 175 10.47 -2.96 12.83
CA THR A 175 11.34 -4.05 13.28
C THR A 175 11.29 -4.18 14.80
N ASP A 176 10.99 -3.09 15.53
CA ASP A 176 10.89 -3.07 16.98
C ASP A 176 9.46 -2.95 17.55
N GLY A 177 8.46 -2.70 16.70
CA GLY A 177 7.05 -2.75 17.02
C GLY A 177 6.55 -1.52 17.80
N ASP A 178 7.23 -0.38 17.71
CA ASP A 178 6.88 0.84 18.43
C ASP A 178 5.78 1.68 17.75
N GLY A 179 5.33 1.24 16.57
CA GLY A 179 4.33 1.89 15.74
C GLY A 179 4.90 2.89 14.73
N MET A 180 6.23 3.06 14.68
CA MET A 180 6.93 3.86 13.69
C MET A 180 7.64 2.94 12.67
N PRO A 181 7.35 3.09 11.36
CA PRO A 181 8.09 2.41 10.30
C PRO A 181 9.62 2.58 10.31
N ASP A 182 10.39 1.52 10.02
CA ASP A 182 11.85 1.53 9.84
C ASP A 182 12.31 2.64 8.87
N VAL A 183 11.51 2.86 7.80
CA VAL A 183 11.77 3.89 6.79
C VAL A 183 11.56 5.30 7.34
N GLN A 184 10.57 5.50 8.21
CA GLN A 184 10.33 6.77 8.88
C GLN A 184 11.38 7.01 9.95
N GLU A 185 11.81 5.98 10.66
CA GLU A 185 12.88 6.07 11.64
C GLU A 185 14.22 6.40 11.00
N THR A 186 14.50 5.77 9.85
CA THR A 186 15.64 6.13 9.02
C THR A 186 15.58 7.62 8.68
N ILE A 187 14.43 8.15 8.24
CA ILE A 187 14.28 9.58 7.94
C ILE A 187 14.43 10.45 9.20
N ALA A 188 13.90 10.03 10.34
CA ALA A 188 14.00 10.75 11.61
C ALA A 188 15.41 10.71 12.22
N GLY A 189 16.24 9.75 11.79
CA GLY A 189 17.54 9.48 12.38
C GLY A 189 17.46 8.66 13.67
N THR A 190 16.38 7.89 13.83
CA THR A 190 16.16 6.95 14.93
C THR A 190 16.48 5.52 14.51
N SER A 191 16.45 4.59 15.46
CA SER A 191 16.93 3.22 15.27
C SER A 191 15.76 2.24 15.23
N ALA A 192 15.56 1.64 14.05
CA ALA A 192 14.53 0.64 13.79
C ALA A 192 14.57 -0.65 14.61
N ALA A 193 15.65 -0.86 15.38
CA ALA A 193 15.81 -2.03 16.23
C ALA A 193 15.65 -1.71 17.73
N ASP A 194 15.33 -0.47 18.10
CA ASP A 194 15.19 -0.05 19.51
C ASP A 194 13.87 0.69 19.72
N PRO A 195 12.87 0.07 20.35
CA PRO A 195 11.53 0.65 20.50
C PRO A 195 11.49 1.88 21.43
N ASN A 196 12.65 2.27 22.00
CA ASN A 196 12.79 3.49 22.78
C ASN A 196 13.37 4.65 21.97
N ALA A 197 13.81 4.41 20.74
CA ALA A 197 14.41 5.37 19.84
C ALA A 197 13.34 6.21 19.13
N LEU A 198 12.50 6.90 19.90
CA LEU A 198 11.44 7.74 19.34
C LEU A 198 11.94 9.14 18.97
N PHE A 199 11.41 9.72 17.90
CA PHE A 199 11.55 11.14 17.62
C PHE A 199 10.71 11.96 18.61
N ARG A 200 11.33 12.34 19.74
CA ARG A 200 10.65 13.03 20.83
C ARG A 200 10.70 14.55 20.68
N ILE A 201 9.54 15.17 20.76
CA ILE A 201 9.38 16.62 20.89
C ILE A 201 9.04 16.95 22.33
N ARG A 202 9.80 17.86 22.94
CA ARG A 202 9.60 18.39 24.29
C ARG A 202 9.18 19.85 24.20
N LEU A 203 8.09 20.20 24.87
CA LEU A 203 7.66 21.59 25.01
C LEU A 203 8.20 22.15 26.32
N SER A 204 8.61 23.42 26.30
CA SER A 204 8.93 24.14 27.53
C SER A 204 7.66 24.38 28.36
N PRO A 205 7.78 24.54 29.70
CA PRO A 205 6.63 24.77 30.58
C PRO A 205 5.80 26.02 30.25
N ASP A 206 6.41 27.01 29.58
CA ASP A 206 5.74 28.22 29.12
C ASP A 206 5.02 28.04 27.76
N GLY A 207 5.15 26.86 27.13
CA GLY A 207 4.55 26.54 25.85
C GLY A 207 5.11 27.33 24.67
N ARG A 208 6.29 27.96 24.81
CA ARG A 208 6.86 28.85 23.78
C ARG A 208 8.11 28.32 23.11
N SER A 209 8.71 27.27 23.66
CA SER A 209 9.87 26.64 23.09
C SER A 209 9.59 25.17 22.84
N VAL A 210 10.15 24.68 21.74
CA VAL A 210 10.13 23.28 21.37
C VAL A 210 11.57 22.80 21.24
N GLN A 211 11.85 21.65 21.86
CA GLN A 211 13.14 20.97 21.79
C GLN A 211 12.94 19.57 21.22
N TRP A 212 13.87 19.12 20.39
CA TRP A 212 13.91 17.76 19.87
C TRP A 212 15.34 17.25 19.82
N ASP A 213 15.53 15.94 19.92
CA ASP A 213 16.85 15.34 19.76
C ASP A 213 17.17 15.32 18.25
N SER A 214 18.21 16.06 17.83
CA SER A 214 18.56 16.18 16.41
C SER A 214 19.58 15.12 16.02
N ALA A 215 19.53 14.63 14.78
CA ALA A 215 20.46 13.65 14.24
C ALA A 215 21.38 14.28 13.17
N PRO A 216 22.66 13.90 13.07
CA PRO A 216 23.54 14.33 11.99
C PRO A 216 22.98 13.98 10.61
N ASN A 217 23.35 14.73 9.56
CA ASN A 217 22.84 14.55 8.19
C ASN A 217 21.30 14.64 8.06
N ARG A 218 20.68 15.38 8.98
CA ARG A 218 19.27 15.75 8.89
C ARG A 218 19.13 17.26 8.84
N LEU A 219 18.10 17.72 8.14
CA LEU A 219 17.65 19.11 8.16
C LEU A 219 16.26 19.14 8.79
N TYR A 220 16.07 20.11 9.68
CA TYR A 220 14.81 20.33 10.38
C TYR A 220 14.17 21.63 9.94
N LYS A 221 12.83 21.60 9.87
CA LYS A 221 11.99 22.75 9.62
C LYS A 221 10.99 22.87 10.77
N VAL A 222 10.91 24.05 11.37
CA VAL A 222 9.94 24.35 12.42
C VAL A 222 8.87 25.24 11.82
N LEU A 223 7.63 24.77 11.91
CA LEU A 223 6.45 25.55 11.61
C LEU A 223 5.69 25.85 12.89
N ILE A 224 5.04 27.01 12.92
CA ILE A 224 4.21 27.42 14.04
C ILE A 224 2.81 27.80 13.57
N ALA A 225 1.82 27.63 14.43
CA ALA A 225 0.49 28.17 14.24
C ALA A 225 0.00 28.80 15.55
N THR A 226 -0.85 29.82 15.45
CA THR A 226 -1.48 30.46 16.62
C THR A 226 -2.98 30.16 16.67
N ASP A 227 -3.53 29.81 15.51
CA ASP A 227 -4.84 29.20 15.32
C ASP A 227 -4.65 28.04 14.34
N LEU A 228 -4.99 26.81 14.75
CA LEU A 228 -4.92 25.63 13.88
C LEU A 228 -5.78 25.76 12.62
N ARG A 229 -6.75 26.69 12.60
CA ARG A 229 -7.60 27.01 11.45
C ARG A 229 -6.90 27.89 10.41
N GLN A 230 -5.88 28.66 10.80
CA GLN A 230 -5.12 29.53 9.90
C GLN A 230 -3.89 28.82 9.28
N GLY A 231 -3.63 27.57 9.70
CA GLY A 231 -2.53 26.76 9.20
C GLY A 231 -1.19 27.11 9.84
N PHE A 232 -0.19 26.29 9.52
CA PHE A 232 1.18 26.46 10.01
C PHE A 232 1.97 27.37 9.07
N VAL A 233 2.71 28.33 9.65
CA VAL A 233 3.68 29.16 8.93
C VAL A 233 5.09 28.70 9.28
N VAL A 234 6.00 28.74 8.29
CA VAL A 234 7.40 28.40 8.51
C VAL A 234 8.02 29.44 9.44
N ALA A 235 8.48 28.99 10.60
CA ALA A 235 9.15 29.83 11.59
C ALA A 235 10.68 29.74 11.48
N ALA A 236 11.17 28.56 11.12
CA ALA A 236 12.57 28.32 10.80
C ALA A 236 12.68 27.15 9.80
N ASP A 237 13.67 27.21 8.92
CA ASP A 237 13.95 26.17 7.92
C ASP A 237 15.46 25.92 7.85
N ASN A 238 15.86 24.77 7.31
CA ASN A 238 17.25 24.33 7.16
C ASN A 238 18.05 24.33 8.48
N ILE A 239 17.41 23.99 9.60
CA ILE A 239 18.13 23.80 10.86
C ILE A 239 18.95 22.52 10.74
N GLU A 240 20.27 22.64 10.79
CA GLU A 240 21.15 21.48 10.70
C GLU A 240 21.08 20.62 11.97
N GLY A 241 20.86 19.33 11.77
CA GLY A 241 20.96 18.33 12.82
C GLY A 241 22.42 18.06 13.18
N THR A 242 22.73 18.12 14.46
CA THR A 242 24.11 18.04 14.97
C THR A 242 24.37 16.79 15.82
N GLY A 243 23.34 15.98 16.11
CA GLY A 243 23.44 14.91 17.10
C GLY A 243 23.15 15.37 18.54
N MET A 244 22.94 16.68 18.75
CA MET A 244 22.61 17.27 20.04
C MET A 244 21.17 17.80 20.04
N PRO A 245 20.51 17.99 21.20
CA PRO A 245 19.17 18.55 21.24
C PRO A 245 19.11 19.95 20.59
N ALA A 246 18.26 20.08 19.58
CA ALA A 246 17.97 21.36 18.93
C ALA A 246 16.76 22.01 19.62
N THR A 247 16.78 23.34 19.74
CA THR A 247 15.71 24.09 20.39
C THR A 247 15.29 25.26 19.52
N PHE A 248 13.98 25.48 19.41
CA PHE A 248 13.39 26.66 18.79
C PHE A 248 12.48 27.36 19.80
N THR A 249 12.62 28.68 19.91
CA THR A 249 11.79 29.51 20.79
C THR A 249 10.96 30.46 19.93
N ALA A 250 9.65 30.35 20.01
CA ALA A 250 8.73 31.28 19.36
C ALA A 250 8.84 32.66 20.04
N VAL A 251 9.19 33.68 19.26
CA VAL A 251 9.19 35.08 19.71
C VAL A 251 7.90 35.73 19.19
N PRO A 252 6.92 36.05 20.06
CA PRO A 252 5.59 36.49 19.61
C PRO A 252 5.60 37.75 18.73
N GLN A 253 6.51 38.69 18.99
CA GLN A 253 6.52 40.00 18.33
C GLN A 253 7.06 39.99 16.89
N THR A 254 7.97 39.06 16.54
CA THR A 254 8.55 38.98 15.19
C THR A 254 7.64 38.26 14.18
N LEU A 255 6.53 37.70 14.66
CA LEU A 255 5.63 36.85 13.89
C LEU A 255 4.18 37.39 13.87
N GLY A 256 3.96 38.64 14.31
CA GLY A 256 2.64 39.27 14.33
C GLY A 256 1.68 38.72 15.39
N ILE A 257 2.20 38.09 16.45
CA ILE A 257 1.42 37.34 17.44
C ILE A 257 1.23 38.17 18.72
N GLY A 258 -0.01 38.28 19.21
CA GLY A 258 -0.29 38.83 20.53
C GLY A 258 0.33 37.97 21.65
N THR A 259 0.77 38.60 22.74
CA THR A 259 1.50 37.94 23.86
C THR A 259 0.69 36.91 24.66
N ALA A 260 -0.58 36.66 24.34
CA ALA A 260 -1.51 35.85 25.12
C ALA A 260 -2.14 34.65 24.36
N GLY A 261 -1.73 34.39 23.11
CA GLY A 261 -2.28 33.29 22.30
C GLY A 261 -1.57 31.95 22.51
N SER A 262 -2.30 30.85 22.34
CA SER A 262 -1.72 29.50 22.23
C SER A 262 -0.79 29.43 21.01
N VAL A 263 0.34 28.73 21.14
CA VAL A 263 1.27 28.47 20.05
C VAL A 263 1.35 26.98 19.83
N PHE A 264 1.15 26.56 18.58
CA PHE A 264 1.28 25.19 18.12
C PHE A 264 2.57 25.06 17.33
N PHE A 265 3.27 23.95 17.50
CA PHE A 265 4.52 23.66 16.81
C PHE A 265 4.37 22.41 15.93
N ARG A 266 5.02 22.43 14.77
CA ARG A 266 5.25 21.26 13.94
C ARG A 266 6.74 21.23 13.58
N VAL A 267 7.40 20.13 13.85
CA VAL A 267 8.80 19.90 13.47
C VAL A 267 8.81 18.86 12.37
N GLU A 268 9.35 19.22 11.21
CA GLU A 268 9.55 18.32 10.08
C GLU A 268 11.04 17.99 9.98
N VAL A 269 11.34 16.75 9.61
CA VAL A 269 12.70 16.24 9.41
C VAL A 269 12.84 15.74 7.98
N ARG A 270 13.99 16.00 7.37
CA ARG A 270 14.38 15.44 6.08
C ARG A 270 15.85 15.04 6.07
N VAL A 271 16.19 14.12 5.19
CA VAL A 271 17.59 13.76 4.90
C VAL A 271 18.27 14.95 4.21
N LYS A 272 19.52 15.24 4.60
CA LYS A 272 20.37 16.26 3.96
C LYS A 272 20.84 15.81 2.58
#